data_AF-A0AAN0KQE7-F1
#
_entry.id   AF-A0AAN0KQE7-F1
#
_cell.length_a   1.000
_cell.length_b   1.000
_cell.length_c   1.000
_cell.angle_alpha   90.00
_cell.angle_beta   90.00
_cell.angle_gamma   90.00
#
_symmetry.space_group_name_H-M   'P 1'
#
loop_
_entity.id
_entity.type
_entity.pdbx_description
1 polymer ?
#
loop_
_entity_poly.entity_id
_entity_poly.type
_entity_poly.pdbx_seq_one_letter_code
_entity_poly.pdbx_strand_id
1 'polypeptide(L)' 'MKAWNQMSLSERRGVVIGLWRAWRQNMRDLSDGWFPYYDTGKQVHLFYEYLQASHPHLLDMPRQAYPTIHQWIAEDIES' A
#
# COMPACT_ATOMS: atom_id res chain seq x y z
N MET A 1 -14.05 12.73 -9.26
CA MET A 1 -13.22 11.50 -9.15
C MET A 1 -13.67 10.52 -10.21
N LYS A 2 -12.76 9.89 -10.95
CA LYS A 2 -13.10 8.77 -11.84
C LYS A 2 -13.58 7.59 -10.99
N ALA A 3 -14.46 6.75 -11.53
CA ALA A 3 -14.79 5.49 -10.86
C ALA A 3 -13.52 4.62 -10.75
N TRP A 4 -13.32 3.95 -9.62
CA TRP A 4 -12.11 3.16 -9.32
C TRP A 4 -11.77 2.09 -10.39
N ASN A 5 -12.80 1.56 -11.04
CA ASN A 5 -12.69 0.57 -12.12
C ASN A 5 -12.22 1.18 -13.45
N GLN A 6 -12.11 2.51 -13.55
CA GLN A 6 -11.63 3.23 -14.73
C GLN A 6 -10.21 3.79 -14.56
N MET A 7 -9.57 3.57 -13.40
CA MET A 7 -8.20 4.01 -13.16
C MET A 7 -7.21 3.10 -13.87
N SER A 8 -6.26 3.69 -14.57
CA SER A 8 -5.07 3.00 -15.06
C SER A 8 -4.20 2.47 -13.92
N LEU A 9 -3.31 1.51 -14.21
CA LEU A 9 -2.37 0.98 -13.22
C LEU A 9 -1.45 2.07 -12.64
N SER A 10 -1.07 3.07 -13.45
CA SER A 10 -0.24 4.20 -12.99
C SER A 10 -1.00 5.09 -12.00
N GLU A 11 -2.26 5.42 -12.30
CA GLU A 11 -3.12 6.17 -11.37
C GLU A 11 -3.34 5.40 -10.07
N ARG A 12 -3.56 4.08 -10.14
CA ARG A 12 -3.71 3.22 -8.96
C ARG A 12 -2.43 3.15 -8.13
N ARG A 13 -1.26 3.02 -8.77
CA ARG A 13 0.04 3.06 -8.09
C ARG A 13 0.18 4.34 -7.28
N GLY A 14 -0.11 5.50 -7.86
CA GLY A 14 -0.04 6.78 -7.16
C GLY A 14 -0.90 6.82 -5.90
N VAL A 15 -2.14 6.31 -5.97
CA VAL A 15 -3.03 6.21 -4.81
C VAL A 15 -2.50 5.24 -3.76
N VAL A 16 -2.06 4.05 -4.17
CA VAL A 16 -1.51 3.04 -3.25
C VAL A 16 -0.30 3.59 -2.49
N ILE A 17 0.62 4.27 -3.17
CA ILE A 17 1.80 4.86 -2.54
C ILE A 17 1.42 6.00 -1.58
N GLY A 18 0.44 6.82 -1.94
CA GLY A 18 -0.10 7.83 -1.03
C GLY A 18 -0.68 7.21 0.25
N LEU A 19 -1.47 6.15 0.11
CA LEU A 19 -2.04 5.39 1.22
C LEU A 19 -0.96 4.70 2.06
N TRP A 20 0.07 4.13 1.43
CA TRP A 20 1.20 3.49 2.10
C TRP A 20 1.91 4.46 3.04
N ARG A 21 2.29 5.64 2.54
CA ARG A 21 2.99 6.68 3.32
C ARG A 21 2.14 7.16 4.50
N ALA A 22 0.86 7.43 4.26
CA ALA A 22 -0.07 7.86 5.31
C ALA A 22 -0.31 6.76 6.37
N TRP A 23 -0.54 5.52 5.93
CA TRP A 23 -0.72 4.36 6.81
C TRP A 23 0.52 4.14 7.67
N ARG A 24 1.72 4.18 7.08
CA ARG A 24 2.99 3.99 7.79
C ARG A 24 3.24 5.08 8.83
N GLN A 25 2.92 6.34 8.50
CA GLN A 25 3.01 7.45 9.45
C GLN A 25 2.04 7.26 10.62
N ASN A 26 0.77 6.97 10.35
CA ASN A 26 -0.23 6.71 11.38
C ASN A 26 0.16 5.54 12.29
N MET A 27 0.69 4.46 11.71
CA MET A 27 1.15 3.31 12.47
C MET A 27 2.33 3.64 13.38
N ARG A 28 3.27 4.48 12.92
CA ARG A 28 4.35 5.06 13.74
C ARG A 28 3.83 5.91 14.89
N ASP A 29 2.82 6.74 14.62
CA ASP A 29 2.26 7.64 15.63
C ASP A 29 1.46 6.88 16.69
N LEU A 30 0.67 5.88 16.29
CA LEU A 30 -0.16 5.05 17.20
C LEU A 30 0.64 4.15 18.14
N SER A 31 1.92 3.95 17.84
CA SER A 31 2.82 3.09 18.60
C SER A 31 3.86 3.89 19.37
N ASP A 32 3.65 5.19 19.58
CA ASP A 32 4.60 6.11 20.23
C ASP A 32 6.00 6.08 19.59
N GLY A 33 6.04 5.92 18.27
CA GLY A 33 7.29 5.74 17.51
C GLY A 33 7.87 4.32 17.59
N TRP A 34 7.28 3.42 18.38
CA TRP A 34 7.64 2.01 18.51
C TRP A 34 6.94 1.13 17.47
N PHE A 35 6.48 1.69 16.34
CA PHE A 35 5.99 0.84 15.25
C PHE A 35 7.18 0.00 14.86
N PRO A 36 7.15 -1.31 15.12
CA PRO A 36 8.40 -2.04 15.21
C PRO A 36 9.15 -1.84 13.90
N TYR A 37 10.48 -1.82 13.96
CA TYR A 37 11.34 -2.06 12.80
C TYR A 37 11.10 -3.48 12.26
N TYR A 38 9.84 -3.90 12.14
CA TYR A 38 9.41 -5.01 11.34
C TYR A 38 10.12 -4.86 10.01
N ASP A 39 10.80 -5.94 9.64
CA ASP A 39 11.15 -6.26 8.28
C ASP A 39 10.12 -5.61 7.34
N THR A 40 10.60 -4.80 6.41
CA THR A 40 9.79 -4.11 5.41
C THR A 40 8.76 -5.06 4.79
N GLY A 41 9.10 -6.34 4.60
CA GLY A 41 8.17 -7.35 4.11
C GLY A 41 6.93 -7.55 4.98
N LYS A 42 7.05 -7.52 6.31
CA LYS A 42 5.90 -7.60 7.24
C LYS A 42 5.05 -6.33 7.22
N GLN A 43 5.68 -5.16 7.08
CA GLN A 43 4.93 -3.90 6.95
C GLN A 43 4.12 -3.88 5.66
N VAL A 44 4.72 -4.32 4.55
CA VAL A 44 4.04 -4.47 3.26
C VAL A 44 2.88 -5.47 3.36
N HIS A 45 3.06 -6.58 4.07
CA HIS A 45 2.00 -7.56 4.29
C HIS A 45 0.80 -6.96 5.06
N LEU A 46 1.04 -6.31 6.20
CA LEU A 46 -0.01 -5.66 6.99
C LEU A 46 -0.70 -4.53 6.20
N PHE A 47 0.05 -3.77 5.42
CA PHE A 47 -0.52 -2.75 4.54
C PHE A 47 -1.39 -3.38 3.45
N TYR A 48 -0.98 -4.52 2.89
CA TYR A 48 -1.80 -5.24 1.93
C TYR A 48 -3.12 -5.73 2.54
N GLU A 49 -3.11 -6.25 3.78
CA GLU A 49 -4.32 -6.60 4.52
C GLU A 49 -5.23 -5.38 4.74
N TYR A 50 -4.65 -4.22 5.08
CA TYR A 50 -5.37 -2.95 5.16
C TYR A 50 -6.05 -2.59 3.82
N LEU A 51 -5.35 -2.74 2.69
CA LEU A 51 -5.93 -2.52 1.37
C LEU A 51 -7.06 -3.52 1.06
N GLN A 52 -6.91 -4.80 1.42
CA GLN A 52 -7.97 -5.79 1.24
C GLN A 52 -9.23 -5.43 2.02
N ALA A 53 -9.08 -4.98 3.27
CA ALA A 53 -10.21 -4.63 4.13
C ALA A 53 -10.88 -3.30 3.74
N SER A 54 -10.08 -2.27 3.44
CA SER A 54 -10.58 -0.89 3.30
C SER A 54 -10.69 -0.41 1.85
N HIS A 55 -9.86 -0.95 0.95
CA HIS A 55 -9.75 -0.48 -0.45
C HIS A 55 -9.66 -1.65 -1.46
N PRO A 56 -10.53 -2.68 -1.39
CA PRO A 56 -10.38 -3.90 -2.20
C PRO A 56 -10.39 -3.63 -3.72
N HIS A 57 -11.03 -2.55 -4.17
CA HIS A 57 -11.06 -2.12 -5.56
C HIS A 57 -9.68 -1.72 -6.11
N LEU A 58 -8.74 -1.30 -5.26
CA LEU A 58 -7.36 -1.03 -5.68
C LEU A 58 -6.61 -2.31 -6.02
N LEU A 59 -7.09 -3.46 -5.53
CA LEU A 59 -6.50 -4.78 -5.73
C LEU A 59 -7.14 -5.55 -6.90
N ASP A 60 -8.17 -5.00 -7.53
CA ASP A 60 -8.81 -5.57 -8.73
C ASP A 60 -7.94 -5.37 -9.97
N MET A 61 -6.80 -6.06 -9.99
CA MET A 61 -5.80 -6.02 -11.06
C MET A 61 -5.49 -7.43 -11.59
N PRO A 62 -5.16 -7.57 -12.89
CA PRO A 62 -4.92 -8.88 -13.49
C PRO A 62 -3.79 -9.61 -12.76
N ARG A 63 -4.08 -10.82 -12.26
CA ARG A 63 -3.21 -11.79 -11.58
C ARG A 63 -1.85 -11.23 -11.11
N GLN A 64 -1.77 -11.00 -9.80
CA GLN A 64 -0.59 -10.66 -8.96
C GLN A 64 -0.69 -9.31 -8.22
N ALA A 65 -1.86 -8.97 -7.65
CA ALA A 65 -2.00 -7.77 -6.83
C ALA A 65 -0.96 -7.68 -5.70
N TYR A 66 -0.72 -8.77 -4.95
CA TYR A 66 0.27 -8.76 -3.88
C TYR A 66 1.71 -8.49 -4.37
N PRO A 67 2.27 -9.25 -5.34
CA PRO A 67 3.58 -8.91 -5.91
C PRO A 67 3.68 -7.50 -6.50
N THR A 68 2.63 -7.03 -7.17
CA THR A 68 2.60 -5.68 -7.75
C THR A 68 2.66 -4.59 -6.67
N ILE A 69 1.88 -4.72 -5.61
CA ILE A 69 1.90 -3.78 -4.48
C ILE A 69 3.27 -3.81 -3.79
N HIS A 70 3.82 -5.01 -3.56
CA HIS A 70 5.14 -5.17 -2.97
C HIS A 70 6.22 -4.49 -3.81
N GLN A 71 6.19 -4.67 -5.14
CA GLN A 71 7.13 -4.02 -6.05
C GLN A 71 7.00 -2.49 -6.01
N TRP A 72 5.77 -1.96 -6.07
CA TRP A 72 5.56 -0.50 -6.01
C TRP A 72 6.11 0.12 -4.73
N ILE A 73 5.93 -0.56 -3.59
CA ILE A 73 6.45 -0.09 -2.31
C ILE A 73 7.97 -0.21 -2.25
N ALA A 74 8.56 -1.29 -2.78
CA ALA A 74 10.02 -1.42 -2.85
C ALA A 74 10.63 -0.25 -3.65
N GLU A 75 10.05 0.07 -4.81
CA GLU A 75 10.48 1.20 -5.64
C GLU A 75 10.30 2.56 -4.93
N ASP A 76 9.28 2.72 -4.06
CA ASP A 76 9.05 3.94 -3.27
C ASP A 76 10.05 4.11 -2.11
N ILE A 77 10.56 3.00 -1.56
CA ILE A 77 11.53 3.02 -0.46
C ILE A 77 12.95 3.31 -0.97
N GLU A 78 13.26 2.88 -2.21
CA GLU A 78 14.57 3.09 -2.84
C GLU A 78 14.76 4.49 -3.45
N SER A 79 13.68 5.25 -3.65
CA SER A 79 13.69 6.61 -4.24
C SER A 79 13.92 7.72 -3.21
#